data_AF-A0A6G0A8Y1-F1
#
_entry.id   AF-A0A6G0A8Y1-F1
#
_cell.length_a   1.000
_cell.length_b   1.000
_cell.length_c   1.000
_cell.angle_alpha   90.00
_cell.angle_beta   90.00
_cell.angle_gamma   90.00
#
_symmetry.space_group_name_H-M   'P 1'
#
loop_
_entity.id
_entity.type
_entity.pdbx_description
1 polymer ?
#
loop_
_entity_poly.entity_id
_entity_poly.type
_entity_poly.pdbx_seq_one_letter_code
_entity_poly.pdbx_strand_id
1 'polypeptide(L)'
;MQPGEARYPVNLSVAGRSALVVGGGDVALRKVRGLLAAGARVHVIAVQVAGSLKALPEVSWEERAFRSEDLVPGNPSSHCVVIAATEDRQVNRQVYQAAHEAGVPVNTVDDPELCDFTLPAVIRQGRLLVTVSSSGESPAVSAWLRRRLQAALGPEYDELIRVVGEVRQELHDSGHTTEGLDWQYALDSGILEMIREGRLSEAKERLQACLL
;
A
#
# COMPACT_ATOMS: atom_id res chain seq x y z
N MET A 1 -14.31 16.85 12.81
CA MET A 1 -13.40 17.17 11.70
C MET A 1 -13.99 18.32 10.93
N GLN A 2 -13.27 19.41 10.82
CA GLN A 2 -13.64 20.52 9.94
C GLN A 2 -13.48 20.10 8.47
N PRO A 3 -14.25 20.68 7.53
CA PRO A 3 -14.03 20.49 6.10
C PRO A 3 -12.57 20.78 5.74
N GLY A 4 -11.86 19.81 5.12
CA GLY A 4 -10.43 19.91 4.78
C GLY A 4 -9.48 19.13 5.69
N GLU A 5 -9.92 18.65 6.86
CA GLU A 5 -9.09 17.80 7.75
C GLU A 5 -9.15 16.31 7.39
N ALA A 6 -10.15 15.90 6.59
CA ALA A 6 -10.34 14.52 6.18
C ALA A 6 -9.31 14.12 5.12
N ARG A 7 -8.53 13.06 5.38
CA ARG A 7 -7.68 12.47 4.34
C ARG A 7 -8.53 11.64 3.37
N TYR A 8 -8.26 11.79 2.07
CA TYR A 8 -8.88 10.95 1.03
C TYR A 8 -8.11 9.63 0.90
N PRO A 9 -8.73 8.46 1.17
CA PRO A 9 -8.03 7.18 1.12
C PRO A 9 -7.85 6.72 -0.33
N VAL A 10 -6.63 6.32 -0.67
CA VAL A 10 -6.27 5.78 -1.99
C VAL A 10 -5.38 4.56 -1.85
N ASN A 11 -5.59 3.58 -2.73
CA ASN A 11 -4.63 2.50 -2.95
C ASN A 11 -3.79 2.85 -4.18
N LEU A 12 -2.51 3.17 -3.98
CA LEU A 12 -1.61 3.56 -5.05
C LEU A 12 -0.99 2.33 -5.74
N SER A 13 -1.18 2.20 -7.05
CA SER A 13 -0.47 1.19 -7.85
C SER A 13 0.95 1.66 -8.18
N VAL A 14 1.93 0.93 -7.63
CA VAL A 14 3.36 1.18 -7.81
C VAL A 14 4.10 0.00 -8.45
N ALA A 15 3.41 -1.09 -8.74
CA ALA A 15 4.00 -2.29 -9.32
C ALA A 15 4.71 -1.96 -10.64
N GLY A 16 5.99 -2.31 -10.74
CA GLY A 16 6.83 -2.02 -11.91
C GLY A 16 7.14 -0.53 -12.14
N ARG A 17 6.79 0.37 -11.21
CA ARG A 17 7.07 1.81 -11.30
C ARG A 17 8.23 2.19 -10.41
N SER A 18 8.96 3.23 -10.80
CA SER A 18 10.14 3.71 -10.05
C SER A 18 9.71 4.49 -8.82
N ALA A 19 10.33 4.24 -7.66
CA ALA A 19 10.11 4.98 -6.41
C ALA A 19 11.45 5.47 -5.86
N LEU A 20 11.52 6.73 -5.44
CA LEU A 20 12.72 7.31 -4.85
C LEU A 20 12.60 7.30 -3.33
N VAL A 21 13.67 6.90 -2.65
CA VAL A 21 13.83 7.07 -1.21
C VAL A 21 15.10 7.86 -0.96
N VAL A 22 14.98 9.02 -0.32
CA VAL A 22 16.13 9.84 0.09
C VAL A 22 16.38 9.60 1.57
N GLY A 23 17.54 9.05 1.90
CA GLY A 23 17.91 8.59 3.25
C GLY A 23 18.29 7.12 3.28
N GLY A 24 19.28 6.79 4.11
CA GLY A 24 19.92 5.47 4.12
C GLY A 24 19.87 4.73 5.45
N GLY A 25 19.05 5.18 6.41
CA GLY A 25 18.92 4.59 7.74
C GLY A 25 17.74 3.61 7.89
N ASP A 26 17.45 3.24 9.14
CA ASP A 26 16.40 2.28 9.48
C ASP A 26 14.99 2.74 9.09
N VAL A 27 14.75 4.06 9.18
CA VAL A 27 13.51 4.67 8.73
C VAL A 27 13.32 4.42 7.24
N ALA A 28 14.34 4.70 6.43
CA ALA A 28 14.32 4.47 4.98
C ALA A 28 14.11 2.98 4.68
N LEU A 29 14.83 2.08 5.35
CA LEU A 29 14.67 0.63 5.20
C LEU A 29 13.22 0.16 5.39
N ARG A 30 12.51 0.67 6.40
CA ARG A 30 11.09 0.34 6.61
C ARG A 30 10.21 0.77 5.44
N LYS A 31 10.49 1.94 4.84
CA LYS A 31 9.74 2.48 3.70
C LYS A 31 10.05 1.70 2.42
N VAL A 32 11.33 1.41 2.19
CA VAL A 32 11.82 0.57 1.08
C VAL A 32 11.11 -0.79 1.08
N ARG A 33 11.07 -1.49 2.22
CA ARG A 33 10.36 -2.78 2.33
C ARG A 33 8.88 -2.69 1.96
N GLY A 34 8.20 -1.62 2.37
CA GLY A 34 6.79 -1.41 2.02
C GLY A 34 6.56 -1.20 0.52
N LEU A 35 7.46 -0.45 -0.13
CA LEU A 35 7.45 -0.22 -1.57
C LEU A 35 7.78 -1.50 -2.37
N LEU A 36 8.80 -2.25 -1.95
CA LEU A 36 9.16 -3.54 -2.55
C LEU A 36 8.01 -4.55 -2.44
N ALA A 37 7.36 -4.64 -1.28
CA ALA A 37 6.20 -5.51 -1.09
C ALA A 37 4.99 -5.11 -1.97
N ALA A 38 4.96 -3.88 -2.49
CA ALA A 38 3.98 -3.40 -3.47
C ALA A 38 4.47 -3.50 -4.92
N GLY A 39 5.67 -4.06 -5.15
CA GLY A 39 6.25 -4.28 -6.47
C GLY A 39 6.95 -3.07 -7.09
N ALA A 40 7.25 -2.02 -6.32
CA ALA A 40 7.97 -0.86 -6.84
C ALA A 40 9.44 -1.18 -7.16
N ARG A 41 10.01 -0.51 -8.17
CA ARG A 41 11.45 -0.46 -8.40
C ARG A 41 12.03 0.66 -7.53
N VAL A 42 12.73 0.30 -6.46
CA VAL A 42 13.16 1.27 -5.44
C VAL A 42 14.60 1.71 -5.70
N HIS A 43 14.80 3.03 -5.75
CA HIS A 43 16.11 3.66 -5.79
C HIS A 43 16.35 4.46 -4.50
N VAL A 44 17.54 4.32 -3.91
CA VAL A 44 17.93 5.00 -2.67
C VAL A 44 19.07 5.98 -2.91
N ILE A 45 18.91 7.23 -2.50
CA ILE A 45 19.99 8.23 -2.48
C ILE A 45 20.25 8.64 -1.04
N ALA A 46 21.48 8.51 -0.56
CA ALA A 46 21.85 8.96 0.77
C ALA A 46 23.36 9.22 0.87
N VAL A 47 23.77 10.15 1.74
CA VAL A 47 25.21 10.37 2.03
C VAL A 47 25.90 9.12 2.59
N GLN A 48 25.13 8.27 3.27
CA GLN A 48 25.55 6.97 3.77
C GLN A 48 24.37 6.01 3.67
N VAL A 49 24.58 4.83 3.08
CA VAL A 49 23.55 3.80 2.95
C VAL A 49 23.89 2.65 3.90
N ALA A 50 22.98 2.33 4.82
CA ALA A 50 23.17 1.23 5.77
C ALA A 50 23.36 -0.11 5.04
N GLY A 51 24.19 -0.99 5.61
CA GLY A 51 24.44 -2.32 5.03
C GLY A 51 23.17 -3.16 4.84
N SER A 52 22.17 -2.96 5.69
CA SER A 52 20.85 -3.61 5.58
C SER A 52 20.07 -3.21 4.31
N LEU A 53 20.27 -2.00 3.78
CA LEU A 53 19.74 -1.57 2.49
C LEU A 53 20.58 -2.11 1.34
N LYS A 54 21.92 -2.04 1.45
CA LYS A 54 22.84 -2.57 0.42
C LYS A 54 22.68 -4.07 0.20
N ALA A 55 22.24 -4.80 1.22
CA ALA A 55 21.99 -6.24 1.17
C ALA A 55 20.70 -6.63 0.44
N LEU A 56 19.84 -5.67 0.07
CA LEU A 56 18.62 -5.94 -0.70
C LEU A 56 18.95 -5.93 -2.20
N PRO A 57 18.93 -7.09 -2.90
CA PRO A 57 19.32 -7.15 -4.31
C PRO A 57 18.36 -6.40 -5.24
N GLU A 58 17.12 -6.17 -4.83
CA GLU A 58 16.10 -5.48 -5.63
C GLU A 58 16.18 -3.95 -5.53
N VAL A 59 17.11 -3.42 -4.73
CA VAL A 59 17.26 -1.98 -4.46
C VAL A 59 18.52 -1.45 -5.14
N SER A 60 18.36 -0.45 -6.00
CA SER A 60 19.50 0.34 -6.48
C SER A 60 19.79 1.47 -5.50
N TRP A 61 21.05 1.85 -5.37
CA TRP A 61 21.44 2.91 -4.42
C TRP A 61 22.65 3.72 -4.89
N GLU A 62 22.72 4.96 -4.42
CA GLU A 62 23.83 5.89 -4.63
C GLU A 62 24.25 6.53 -3.31
N GLU A 63 25.54 6.40 -2.97
CA GLU A 63 26.11 7.06 -1.78
C GLU A 63 26.58 8.48 -2.10
N ARG A 64 25.63 9.42 -2.06
CA ARG A 64 25.86 10.85 -2.25
C ARG A 64 24.71 11.68 -1.68
N ALA A 65 24.92 13.00 -1.60
CA ALA A 65 23.84 13.93 -1.32
C ALA A 65 22.79 13.96 -2.43
N PHE A 66 21.53 14.15 -2.03
CA PHE A 66 20.42 14.43 -2.93
C PHE A 66 20.64 15.77 -3.65
N ARG A 67 20.19 15.84 -4.90
CA ARG A 67 20.20 17.06 -5.71
C ARG A 67 18.83 17.23 -6.34
N SER A 68 18.36 18.47 -6.51
CA SER A 68 17.02 18.72 -7.04
C SER A 68 16.85 18.17 -8.46
N GLU A 69 17.94 18.05 -9.21
CA GLU A 69 17.99 17.45 -10.55
C GLU A 69 17.71 15.94 -10.55
N ASP A 70 17.75 15.27 -9.39
CA ASP A 70 17.32 13.87 -9.26
C ASP A 70 15.80 13.70 -9.50
N LEU A 71 15.04 14.81 -9.42
CA LEU A 71 13.61 14.88 -9.71
C LEU A 71 13.36 15.91 -10.82
N VAL A 72 13.47 15.46 -12.07
CA VAL A 72 13.25 16.32 -13.24
C VAL A 72 11.75 16.45 -13.57
N PRO A 73 11.17 17.66 -13.59
CA PRO A 73 9.79 17.88 -14.01
C PRO A 73 9.53 17.40 -15.44
N GLY A 74 8.37 16.78 -15.68
CA GLY A 74 7.93 16.38 -17.01
C GLY A 74 8.68 15.19 -17.64
N ASN A 75 9.63 14.56 -16.93
CA ASN A 75 10.28 13.34 -17.40
C ASN A 75 9.34 12.14 -17.17
N PRO A 76 8.90 11.39 -18.19
CA PRO A 76 8.05 10.21 -18.02
C PRO A 76 8.78 9.02 -17.36
N SER A 77 10.11 9.08 -17.24
CA SER A 77 10.93 8.15 -16.44
C SER A 77 10.97 8.55 -14.96
N SER A 78 10.20 9.57 -14.54
CA SER A 78 10.15 10.05 -13.17
C SER A 78 9.60 9.00 -12.20
N HIS A 79 9.93 9.21 -10.94
CA HIS A 79 9.45 8.41 -9.83
C HIS A 79 7.93 8.60 -9.68
N CYS A 80 7.18 7.54 -9.36
CA CYS A 80 5.75 7.61 -9.09
C CYS A 80 5.43 8.06 -7.66
N VAL A 81 6.42 7.97 -6.77
CA VAL A 81 6.33 8.36 -5.37
C VAL A 81 7.74 8.65 -4.85
N VAL A 82 7.86 9.63 -3.97
CA VAL A 82 9.11 10.01 -3.29
C VAL A 82 8.92 9.88 -1.78
N ILE A 83 9.92 9.32 -1.10
CA ILE A 83 9.98 9.28 0.36
C ILE A 83 11.23 10.02 0.83
N ALA A 84 11.06 11.08 1.62
CA ALA A 84 12.15 11.76 2.32
C ALA A 84 12.27 11.21 3.75
N ALA A 85 13.34 10.48 4.02
CA ALA A 85 13.57 9.75 5.26
C ALA A 85 14.98 10.01 5.81
N THR A 86 15.41 11.27 5.78
CA THR A 86 16.69 11.71 6.36
C THR A 86 16.48 12.35 7.73
N GLU A 87 17.54 12.41 8.54
CA GLU A 87 17.55 13.17 9.81
C GLU A 87 17.73 14.68 9.58
N ASP A 88 18.12 15.10 8.38
CA ASP A 88 18.33 16.49 8.02
C ASP A 88 17.03 17.11 7.47
N ARG A 89 16.40 17.99 8.27
CA ARG A 89 15.17 18.68 7.88
C ARG A 89 15.36 19.55 6.63
N GLN A 90 16.55 20.11 6.40
CA GLN A 90 16.83 20.91 5.22
C GLN A 90 16.83 20.04 3.96
N VAL A 91 17.45 18.87 4.01
CA VAL A 91 17.41 17.89 2.90
C VAL A 91 15.98 17.43 2.66
N ASN A 92 15.23 17.09 3.71
CA ASN A 92 13.83 16.68 3.57
C ASN A 92 12.96 17.78 2.90
N ARG A 93 13.16 19.05 3.27
CA ARG A 93 12.47 20.18 2.63
C ARG A 93 12.89 20.36 1.17
N GLN A 94 14.17 20.17 0.84
CA GLN A 94 14.66 20.22 -0.54
C GLN A 94 14.00 19.11 -1.39
N VAL A 95 13.92 17.88 -0.86
CA VAL A 95 13.26 16.75 -1.54
C VAL A 95 11.77 17.05 -1.75
N TYR A 96 11.10 17.60 -0.74
CA TYR A 96 9.69 18.01 -0.86
C TYR A 96 9.48 19.03 -2.00
N GLN A 97 10.29 20.08 -2.04
CA GLN A 97 10.19 21.13 -3.07
C GLN A 97 10.40 20.54 -4.47
N ALA A 98 11.46 19.75 -4.65
CA ALA A 98 11.77 19.14 -5.94
C ALA A 98 10.68 18.14 -6.39
N ALA A 99 10.12 17.34 -5.47
CA ALA A 99 9.02 16.43 -5.77
C ALA A 99 7.74 17.17 -6.14
N HIS A 100 7.43 18.26 -5.43
CA HIS A 100 6.27 19.09 -5.70
C HIS A 100 6.37 19.77 -7.08
N GLU A 101 7.53 20.35 -7.41
CA GLU A 101 7.81 20.92 -8.73
C GLU A 101 7.73 19.89 -9.86
N ALA A 102 8.11 18.64 -9.58
CA ALA A 102 8.00 17.54 -10.53
C ALA A 102 6.59 16.93 -10.63
N GLY A 103 5.65 17.33 -9.77
CA GLY A 103 4.30 16.76 -9.71
C GLY A 103 4.26 15.32 -9.18
N VAL A 104 5.22 14.93 -8.35
CA VAL A 104 5.33 13.58 -7.78
C VAL A 104 4.91 13.59 -6.31
N PRO A 105 3.96 12.73 -5.89
CA PRO A 105 3.57 12.64 -4.48
C PRO A 105 4.76 12.34 -3.57
N VAL A 106 4.91 13.12 -2.50
CA VAL A 106 5.99 12.98 -1.52
C VAL A 106 5.48 12.71 -0.11
N ASN A 107 6.17 11.81 0.60
CA ASN A 107 6.02 11.63 2.05
C ASN A 107 7.34 11.91 2.75
N THR A 108 7.33 12.92 3.61
CA THR A 108 8.45 13.26 4.48
C THR A 108 8.25 12.67 5.86
N VAL A 109 9.27 12.01 6.40
CA VAL A 109 9.18 11.41 7.74
C VAL A 109 9.22 12.51 8.79
N ASP A 110 8.35 12.40 9.80
CA ASP A 110 8.24 13.29 10.96
C ASP A 110 8.00 14.77 10.63
N ASP A 111 7.50 15.05 9.42
CA ASP A 111 7.09 16.39 8.99
C ASP A 111 5.76 16.35 8.22
N PRO A 112 4.61 16.38 8.93
CA PRO A 112 3.28 16.29 8.32
C PRO A 112 2.96 17.45 7.37
N GLU A 113 3.59 18.61 7.54
CA GLU A 113 3.40 19.79 6.68
C GLU A 113 4.06 19.58 5.30
N LEU A 114 5.06 18.71 5.22
CA LEU A 114 5.80 18.38 4.00
C LEU A 114 5.39 17.00 3.43
N CYS A 115 4.10 16.66 3.52
CA CYS A 115 3.54 15.39 3.06
C CYS A 115 2.28 15.58 2.22
N ASP A 116 2.25 15.01 1.02
CA ASP A 116 1.01 14.89 0.23
C ASP A 116 0.13 13.72 0.70
N PHE A 117 0.75 12.71 1.33
CA PHE A 117 0.07 11.53 1.84
C PHE A 117 0.72 11.01 3.13
N THR A 118 -0.03 10.22 3.89
CA THR A 118 0.48 9.45 5.02
C THR A 118 0.54 7.97 4.70
N LEU A 119 1.47 7.28 5.35
CA LEU A 119 1.59 5.83 5.27
C LEU A 119 0.92 5.20 6.51
N PRO A 120 -0.26 4.57 6.35
CA PRO A 120 -0.98 3.96 7.46
C PRO A 120 -0.34 2.66 7.94
N ALA A 121 -0.84 2.12 9.05
CA ALA A 121 -0.52 0.77 9.46
C ALA A 121 -1.15 -0.23 8.48
N VAL A 122 -0.37 -1.17 7.95
CA VAL A 122 -0.79 -2.07 6.86
C VAL A 122 -0.89 -3.53 7.33
N ILE A 123 -1.94 -4.23 6.90
CA ILE A 123 -2.11 -5.68 6.96
C ILE A 123 -2.21 -6.18 5.51
N ARG A 124 -1.42 -7.21 5.18
CA ARG A 124 -1.50 -7.92 3.90
C ARG A 124 -1.80 -9.38 4.19
N GLN A 125 -2.87 -9.90 3.62
CA GLN A 125 -3.25 -11.31 3.68
C GLN A 125 -3.63 -11.78 2.28
N GLY A 126 -2.66 -12.31 1.53
CA GLY A 126 -2.81 -12.55 0.10
C GLY A 126 -3.29 -11.30 -0.65
N ARG A 127 -4.44 -11.39 -1.31
CA ARG A 127 -5.12 -10.30 -2.04
C ARG A 127 -5.79 -9.27 -1.12
N LEU A 128 -6.02 -9.58 0.15
CA LEU A 128 -6.63 -8.64 1.10
C LEU A 128 -5.60 -7.62 1.58
N LEU A 129 -5.90 -6.35 1.35
CA LEU A 129 -5.17 -5.21 1.89
C LEU A 129 -6.08 -4.44 2.86
N VAL A 130 -5.64 -4.34 4.12
CA VAL A 130 -6.31 -3.50 5.12
C VAL A 130 -5.34 -2.45 5.64
N THR A 131 -5.78 -1.20 5.69
CA THR A 131 -5.00 -0.09 6.26
C THR A 131 -5.72 0.53 7.43
N VAL A 132 -4.98 0.85 8.49
CA VAL A 132 -5.49 1.55 9.67
C VAL A 132 -4.77 2.88 9.82
N SER A 133 -5.53 3.97 9.83
CA SER A 133 -5.04 5.33 10.01
C SER A 133 -5.75 6.01 11.18
N SER A 134 -4.99 6.75 11.99
CA SER A 134 -5.52 7.67 13.01
C SER A 134 -5.36 9.12 12.59
N SER A 135 -5.23 9.41 11.29
CA SER A 135 -4.90 10.74 10.75
C SER A 135 -3.60 11.35 11.29
N GLY A 136 -2.71 10.55 11.86
CA GLY A 136 -1.48 11.01 12.51
C GLY A 136 -1.58 11.23 14.02
N GLU A 137 -2.80 11.28 14.58
CA GLU A 137 -3.05 11.59 16.00
C GLU A 137 -2.50 10.54 16.98
N SER A 138 -2.58 9.25 16.62
CA SER A 138 -2.14 8.16 17.48
C SER A 138 -1.61 6.95 16.69
N PRO A 139 -0.32 6.95 16.34
CA PRO A 139 0.36 5.79 15.77
C PRO A 139 0.22 4.54 16.66
N ALA A 140 0.12 4.72 17.98
CA ALA A 140 -0.09 3.64 18.94
C ALA A 140 -1.46 2.95 18.76
N VAL A 141 -2.53 3.72 18.58
CA VAL A 141 -3.87 3.17 18.30
C VAL A 141 -3.90 2.48 16.95
N SER A 142 -3.32 3.07 15.90
CA SER A 142 -3.23 2.41 14.59
C SER A 142 -2.49 1.06 14.67
N ALA A 143 -1.38 1.00 15.42
CA ALA A 143 -0.63 -0.24 15.62
C ALA A 143 -1.41 -1.28 16.45
N TRP A 144 -2.14 -0.85 17.48
CA TRP A 144 -2.98 -1.72 18.31
C TRP A 144 -4.14 -2.33 17.49
N LEU A 145 -4.89 -1.51 16.76
CA LEU A 145 -5.96 -1.98 15.87
C LEU A 145 -5.42 -2.89 14.78
N ARG A 146 -4.28 -2.54 14.15
CA ARG A 146 -3.62 -3.40 13.17
C ARG A 146 -3.38 -4.80 13.71
N ARG A 147 -2.79 -4.93 14.92
CA ARG A 147 -2.51 -6.25 15.53
C ARG A 147 -3.79 -7.03 15.78
N ARG A 148 -4.85 -6.38 16.27
CA ARG A 148 -6.14 -7.03 16.54
C ARG A 148 -6.81 -7.54 15.27
N LEU A 149 -6.85 -6.72 14.22
CA LEU A 149 -7.39 -7.10 12.92
C LEU A 149 -6.55 -8.20 12.26
N GLN A 150 -5.23 -8.11 12.32
CA GLN A 150 -4.34 -9.12 11.73
C GLN A 150 -4.53 -10.51 12.37
N ALA A 151 -4.84 -10.57 13.67
CA ALA A 151 -5.15 -11.84 14.34
C ALA A 151 -6.49 -12.45 13.91
N ALA A 152 -7.43 -11.64 13.41
CA ALA A 152 -8.75 -12.09 12.96
C ALA A 152 -8.80 -12.43 11.45
N LEU A 153 -7.88 -11.89 10.66
CA LEU A 153 -7.85 -12.04 9.20
C LEU A 153 -6.92 -13.19 8.79
N GLY A 154 -7.44 -14.42 8.86
CA GLY A 154 -6.71 -15.63 8.45
C GLY A 154 -6.59 -15.79 6.93
N PRO A 155 -5.88 -16.84 6.46
CA PRO A 155 -5.64 -17.08 5.03
C PRO A 155 -6.93 -17.36 4.25
N GLU A 156 -8.02 -17.76 4.91
CA GLU A 156 -9.33 -17.98 4.28
C GLU A 156 -9.88 -16.74 3.56
N TYR A 157 -9.46 -15.53 3.95
CA TYR A 157 -9.88 -14.30 3.28
C TYR A 157 -9.26 -14.12 1.89
N ASP A 158 -8.06 -14.65 1.65
CA ASP A 158 -7.47 -14.64 0.31
C ASP A 158 -8.26 -15.56 -0.64
N GLU A 159 -8.61 -16.74 -0.14
CA GLU A 159 -9.42 -17.71 -0.87
C GLU A 159 -10.86 -17.21 -1.07
N LEU A 160 -11.46 -16.54 -0.08
CA LEU A 160 -12.76 -15.90 -0.23
C LEU A 160 -12.75 -14.89 -1.38
N ILE A 161 -11.76 -14.00 -1.43
CA ILE A 161 -11.63 -13.01 -2.51
C ILE A 161 -11.49 -13.71 -3.87
N ARG A 162 -10.71 -14.79 -3.93
CA ARG A 162 -10.54 -15.59 -5.16
C ARG A 162 -11.87 -16.20 -5.62
N VAL A 163 -12.57 -16.93 -4.74
CA VAL A 163 -13.84 -17.61 -5.06
C VAL A 163 -14.91 -16.61 -5.49
N VAL A 164 -15.07 -15.51 -4.75
CA VAL A 164 -16.04 -14.46 -5.10
C VAL A 164 -15.68 -13.80 -6.43
N GLY A 165 -14.40 -13.55 -6.68
CA GLY A 165 -13.92 -13.01 -7.95
C GLY A 165 -14.20 -13.92 -9.14
N GLU A 166 -14.00 -15.23 -8.99
CA GLU A 166 -14.31 -16.23 -10.00
C GLU A 166 -15.81 -16.26 -10.34
N VAL A 167 -16.68 -16.35 -9.32
CA VAL A 167 -18.13 -16.36 -9.54
C VAL A 167 -18.62 -15.07 -10.18
N ARG A 168 -18.08 -13.92 -9.76
CA ARG A 168 -18.39 -12.63 -10.39
C ARG A 168 -18.00 -12.63 -11.87
N GLN A 169 -16.85 -13.18 -12.23
CA GLN A 169 -16.41 -13.25 -13.62
C GLN A 169 -17.30 -14.19 -14.44
N GLU A 170 -17.70 -15.34 -13.90
CA GLU A 170 -18.63 -16.27 -14.56
C GLU A 170 -20.01 -15.66 -14.82
N LEU A 171 -20.53 -14.86 -13.88
CA LEU A 171 -21.76 -14.11 -14.07
C LEU A 171 -21.63 -13.07 -15.20
N HIS A 172 -20.52 -12.33 -15.23
CA HIS A 172 -20.24 -11.40 -16.33
C HIS A 172 -20.12 -12.12 -17.69
N ASP A 173 -19.39 -13.23 -17.75
CA ASP A 173 -19.17 -14.01 -18.98
C ASP A 173 -20.47 -14.65 -19.50
N SER A 174 -21.42 -14.95 -18.60
CA SER A 174 -22.77 -15.42 -18.95
C SER A 174 -23.77 -14.30 -19.27
N GLY A 175 -23.33 -13.04 -19.29
CA GLY A 175 -24.15 -11.87 -19.62
C GLY A 175 -25.03 -11.35 -18.48
N HIS A 176 -24.85 -11.85 -17.26
CA HIS A 176 -25.54 -11.33 -16.07
C HIS A 176 -24.83 -10.09 -15.53
N THR A 177 -25.61 -9.10 -15.10
CA THR A 177 -25.08 -7.99 -14.30
C THR A 177 -24.91 -8.45 -12.86
N THR A 178 -23.81 -8.02 -12.23
CA THR A 178 -23.61 -8.21 -10.79
C THR A 178 -24.12 -7.04 -9.95
N GLU A 179 -24.64 -6.00 -10.62
CA GLU A 179 -25.25 -4.85 -9.95
C GLU A 179 -26.62 -5.25 -9.39
N GLY A 180 -26.86 -4.93 -8.12
CA GLY A 180 -28.12 -5.23 -7.43
C GLY A 180 -28.23 -6.63 -6.83
N LEU A 181 -27.24 -7.52 -7.03
CA LEU A 181 -27.18 -8.79 -6.32
C LEU A 181 -26.96 -8.59 -4.82
N ASP A 182 -27.57 -9.45 -4.01
CA ASP A 182 -27.40 -9.44 -2.56
C ASP A 182 -26.11 -10.15 -2.14
N TRP A 183 -24.99 -9.46 -2.38
CA TRP A 183 -23.67 -9.94 -1.96
C TRP A 183 -23.56 -10.13 -0.45
N GLN A 184 -24.28 -9.35 0.35
CA GLN A 184 -24.24 -9.48 1.80
C GLN A 184 -24.84 -10.82 2.22
N TYR A 185 -26.04 -11.15 1.75
CA TYR A 185 -26.66 -12.46 1.98
C TYR A 185 -25.77 -13.61 1.51
N ALA A 186 -25.17 -13.46 0.32
CA ALA A 186 -24.32 -14.50 -0.25
C ALA A 186 -23.02 -14.71 0.55
N LEU A 187 -22.39 -13.65 1.04
CA LEU A 187 -21.20 -13.72 1.89
C LEU A 187 -21.53 -14.25 3.31
N ASP A 188 -22.71 -13.92 3.84
CA ASP A 188 -23.19 -14.38 5.15
C ASP A 188 -23.74 -15.81 5.12
N SER A 189 -23.73 -16.47 3.96
CA SER A 189 -24.30 -17.81 3.76
C SER A 189 -23.49 -18.98 4.36
N GLY A 190 -22.42 -18.67 5.12
CA GLY A 190 -21.49 -19.63 5.73
C GLY A 190 -20.33 -20.06 4.84
N ILE A 191 -20.12 -19.37 3.71
CA ILE A 191 -19.07 -19.73 2.74
C ILE A 191 -17.66 -19.55 3.31
N LEU A 192 -17.47 -18.61 4.25
CA LEU A 192 -16.17 -18.39 4.89
C LEU A 192 -15.76 -19.59 5.75
N GLU A 193 -16.70 -20.17 6.49
CA GLU A 193 -16.50 -21.40 7.28
C GLU A 193 -16.19 -22.59 6.37
N MET A 194 -16.91 -22.74 5.26
CA MET A 194 -16.61 -23.78 4.26
C MET A 194 -15.17 -23.64 3.72
N ILE A 195 -14.74 -22.42 3.39
CA ILE A 195 -13.37 -22.14 2.94
C ILE A 195 -12.35 -22.47 4.04
N ARG A 196 -12.64 -22.10 5.29
CA ARG A 196 -11.77 -22.39 6.44
C ARG A 196 -11.58 -23.90 6.65
N GLU A 197 -12.58 -24.70 6.31
CA GLU A 197 -12.55 -26.17 6.36
C GLU A 197 -11.98 -26.81 5.08
N GLY A 198 -11.58 -26.02 4.07
CA GLY A 198 -11.05 -26.50 2.80
C GLY A 198 -12.12 -26.95 1.78
N ARG A 199 -13.41 -26.71 2.06
CA ARG A 199 -14.55 -27.07 1.21
C ARG A 199 -14.81 -26.01 0.13
N LEU A 200 -13.81 -25.75 -0.71
CA LEU A 200 -13.84 -24.66 -1.70
C LEU A 200 -14.92 -24.83 -2.77
N SER A 201 -15.14 -26.06 -3.26
CA SER A 201 -16.19 -26.33 -4.25
C SER A 201 -17.59 -26.07 -3.68
N GLU A 202 -17.87 -26.55 -2.47
CA GLU A 202 -19.15 -26.30 -1.78
C GLU A 202 -19.37 -24.82 -1.53
N ALA A 203 -18.33 -24.08 -1.13
CA ALA A 203 -18.41 -22.64 -0.94
C ALA A 203 -18.78 -21.91 -2.24
N LYS A 204 -18.20 -22.31 -3.37
CA LYS A 204 -18.50 -21.74 -4.68
C LYS A 204 -19.93 -22.05 -5.12
N GLU A 205 -20.36 -23.30 -5.01
CA GLU A 205 -21.73 -23.72 -5.33
C GLU A 205 -22.76 -22.99 -4.46
N ARG A 206 -22.49 -22.87 -3.16
CA ARG A 206 -23.35 -22.12 -2.22
C ARG A 206 -23.45 -20.65 -2.61
N LEU A 207 -22.33 -20.02 -2.95
CA LEU A 207 -22.28 -18.62 -3.39
C LEU A 207 -23.11 -18.41 -4.67
N GLN A 208 -22.94 -19.27 -5.68
CA GLN A 208 -23.73 -19.21 -6.92
C GLN A 208 -25.22 -19.38 -6.66
N ALA A 209 -25.62 -20.35 -5.82
CA ALA A 209 -27.02 -20.58 -5.46
C ALA A 209 -27.66 -19.42 -4.68
N CYS A 210 -26.87 -18.56 -4.03
CA CYS A 210 -27.35 -17.34 -3.36
C CYS A 210 -27.50 -16.14 -4.31
N LEU A 211 -26.87 -16.17 -5.49
CA LEU A 211 -26.79 -15.05 -6.43
C LEU A 211 -27.64 -15.24 -7.69
N LEU A 212 -28.13 -16.46 -7.94
CA LEU A 212 -29.07 -16.83 -9.01
C LEU A 212 -30.51 -16.88 -8.47
#